data_AF-A0A1F7HES9-F1
#
_entry.id   AF-A0A1F7HES9-F1
#
_cell.length_a   1.000
_cell.length_b   1.000
_cell.length_c   1.000
_cell.angle_alpha   90.00
_cell.angle_beta   90.00
_cell.angle_gamma   90.00
#
_symmetry.space_group_name_H-M   'P 1'
#
loop_
_entity.id
_entity.type
_entity.pdbx_description
1 polymer ?
#
loop_
_entity_poly.entity_id
_entity_poly.type
_entity_poly.pdbx_seq_one_letter_code
_entity_poly.pdbx_strand_id
1 'polypeptide(L)'
;MNHLGHSYVAYKIIGHMNSYVAAGAILPDLIPFVHSTKYFGDQAFTDIHEAGEKVLEINRDMGLAMITHGVTYGVDQFNKDIDVWLLGSDDKIKNALAERIVNCSGISFDVAYKNRLHNYLWVGVDLYILYQRPRFVQQLVQAHKHIKAAEITHLLANATGLDQHELSSMITTLLDVHNPDLLHSLDGITQIWKIFLAALPDRDTIDTEKTRVLFQDIYEMFLPQWPHILKRVISDVRKNITRYL
;
A
#
# COMPACT_ATOMS: atom_id res chain seq x y z
N MET A 1 2.33 2.54 -1.17
CA MET A 1 1.21 3.52 -0.97
C MET A 1 0.03 2.78 -0.34
N ASN A 2 -1.07 3.46 0.05
CA ASN A 2 -2.30 2.78 0.53
C ASN A 2 -2.11 1.88 1.77
N HIS A 3 -1.27 2.35 2.68
CA HIS A 3 -0.75 1.55 3.78
C HIS A 3 -1.85 1.00 4.70
N LEU A 4 -2.80 1.84 5.10
CA LEU A 4 -3.86 1.43 6.02
C LEU A 4 -4.81 0.43 5.34
N GLY A 5 -5.14 0.65 4.06
CA GLY A 5 -5.94 -0.24 3.23
C GLY A 5 -5.35 -1.65 3.18
N HIS A 6 -4.08 -1.78 2.80
CA HIS A 6 -3.39 -3.07 2.70
C HIS A 6 -3.33 -3.79 4.04
N SER A 7 -2.87 -3.09 5.09
CA SER A 7 -2.79 -3.68 6.43
C SER A 7 -4.16 -4.07 7.01
N TYR A 8 -5.23 -3.33 6.69
CA TYR A 8 -6.58 -3.65 7.16
C TYR A 8 -7.13 -4.89 6.46
N VAL A 9 -6.92 -5.04 5.16
CA VAL A 9 -7.34 -6.24 4.43
C VAL A 9 -6.60 -7.47 4.98
N ALA A 10 -5.29 -7.37 5.18
CA ALA A 10 -4.49 -8.43 5.83
C ALA A 10 -5.07 -8.81 7.20
N TYR A 11 -5.30 -7.82 8.07
CA TYR A 11 -5.91 -8.03 9.39
C TYR A 11 -7.27 -8.74 9.32
N LYS A 12 -8.13 -8.32 8.39
CA LYS A 12 -9.48 -8.88 8.25
C LYS A 12 -9.49 -10.29 7.70
N ILE A 13 -8.45 -10.71 6.99
CA ILE A 13 -8.34 -12.05 6.44
C ILE A 13 -7.64 -12.99 7.42
N ILE A 14 -6.52 -12.55 8.00
CA ILE A 14 -5.71 -13.35 8.92
C ILE A 14 -6.39 -13.47 10.30
N GLY A 15 -7.10 -12.43 10.73
CA GLY A 15 -7.87 -12.42 11.99
C GLY A 15 -7.13 -11.83 13.19
N HIS A 16 -5.84 -11.55 13.07
CA HIS A 16 -5.03 -10.88 14.09
C HIS A 16 -4.02 -9.90 13.48
N MET A 17 -3.44 -9.05 14.33
CA MET A 17 -2.41 -8.07 13.95
C MET A 17 -1.20 -8.24 14.87
N ASN A 18 -0.08 -8.66 14.30
CA ASN A 18 1.23 -8.73 14.95
C ASN A 18 2.29 -8.11 14.02
N SER A 19 3.55 -8.04 14.47
CA SER A 19 4.62 -7.42 13.70
C SER A 19 4.89 -8.10 12.35
N TYR A 20 4.69 -9.41 12.23
CA TYR A 20 4.83 -10.13 10.96
C TYR A 20 3.72 -9.79 9.98
N VAL A 21 2.47 -9.68 10.44
CA VAL A 21 1.35 -9.22 9.60
C VAL A 21 1.57 -7.77 9.15
N ALA A 22 1.98 -6.89 10.07
CA ALA A 22 2.25 -5.49 9.75
C ALA A 22 3.38 -5.34 8.72
N ALA A 23 4.50 -6.04 8.92
CA ALA A 23 5.60 -6.06 7.97
C ALA A 23 5.18 -6.66 6.62
N GLY A 24 4.56 -7.85 6.61
CA GLY A 24 4.15 -8.52 5.38
C GLY A 24 3.19 -7.68 4.53
N ALA A 25 2.32 -6.88 5.16
CA ALA A 25 1.41 -5.99 4.45
C ALA A 25 2.10 -4.82 3.73
N ILE A 26 3.36 -4.49 4.05
CA ILE A 26 4.11 -3.38 3.43
C ILE A 26 5.33 -3.82 2.63
N LEU A 27 5.85 -5.03 2.82
CA LEU A 27 7.04 -5.47 2.07
C LEU A 27 6.88 -5.45 0.55
N PRO A 28 5.69 -5.71 -0.03
CA PRO A 28 5.51 -5.57 -1.48
C PRO A 28 5.71 -4.12 -1.98
N ASP A 29 5.51 -3.12 -1.11
CA ASP A 29 5.80 -1.70 -1.37
C ASP A 29 7.32 -1.38 -1.38
N LEU A 30 8.22 -2.37 -1.24
CA LEU A 30 9.67 -2.18 -1.37
C LEU A 30 10.12 -1.83 -2.78
N ILE A 31 9.32 -2.16 -3.81
CA ILE A 31 9.72 -2.08 -5.23
C ILE A 31 10.30 -0.72 -5.63
N PRO A 32 9.73 0.44 -5.25
CA PRO A 32 10.29 1.73 -5.57
C PRO A 32 11.71 1.96 -5.02
N PHE A 33 12.05 1.34 -3.89
CA PHE A 33 13.32 1.56 -3.18
C PHE A 33 14.42 0.59 -3.62
N VAL A 34 14.17 -0.28 -4.60
CA VAL A 34 15.19 -1.17 -5.21
C VAL A 34 16.13 -0.31 -6.07
N HIS A 35 16.83 0.67 -5.54
CA HIS A 35 17.57 1.66 -6.35
C HIS A 35 18.92 1.16 -6.90
N SER A 36 19.38 -0.02 -6.52
CA SER A 36 20.66 -0.54 -6.97
C SER A 36 20.64 -2.05 -7.16
N THR A 37 21.39 -2.46 -8.19
CA THR A 37 21.83 -3.80 -8.55
C THR A 37 20.88 -4.60 -9.43
N LYS A 38 21.49 -5.42 -10.29
CA LYS A 38 21.05 -6.61 -11.07
C LYS A 38 19.56 -7.03 -11.15
N TYR A 39 18.71 -6.64 -10.21
CA TYR A 39 17.33 -7.06 -10.01
C TYR A 39 16.29 -6.01 -10.42
N PHE A 40 16.69 -4.80 -10.85
CA PHE A 40 15.77 -3.79 -11.36
C PHE A 40 14.96 -4.32 -12.57
N GLY A 41 13.63 -4.26 -12.50
CA GLY A 41 12.71 -4.72 -13.55
C GLY A 41 11.71 -5.78 -13.05
N ASP A 42 11.11 -6.52 -13.98
CA ASP A 42 10.05 -7.52 -13.71
C ASP A 42 10.48 -8.62 -12.72
N GLN A 43 11.79 -8.84 -12.58
CA GLN A 43 12.37 -9.84 -11.69
C GLN A 43 12.27 -9.42 -10.21
N ALA A 44 12.62 -8.18 -9.83
CA ALA A 44 12.41 -7.71 -8.45
C ALA A 44 10.92 -7.65 -8.08
N PHE A 45 10.06 -7.31 -9.04
CA PHE A 45 8.61 -7.38 -8.82
C PHE A 45 8.19 -8.80 -8.44
N THR A 46 8.55 -9.80 -9.25
CA THR A 46 8.22 -11.20 -8.97
C THR A 46 8.88 -11.70 -7.68
N ASP A 47 10.13 -11.33 -7.43
CA ASP A 47 10.93 -11.86 -6.33
C ASP A 47 10.64 -11.20 -4.98
N ILE A 48 10.01 -10.02 -4.93
CA ILE A 48 9.68 -9.33 -3.67
C ILE A 48 8.17 -9.11 -3.55
N HIS A 49 7.53 -8.51 -4.55
CA HIS A 49 6.11 -8.17 -4.51
C HIS A 49 5.22 -9.42 -4.41
N GLU A 50 5.53 -10.43 -5.21
CA GLU A 50 4.77 -11.70 -5.28
C GLU A 50 5.43 -12.84 -4.47
N ALA A 51 6.41 -12.53 -3.61
CA ALA A 51 7.15 -13.54 -2.84
C ALA A 51 6.33 -14.20 -1.71
N GLY A 52 5.08 -13.78 -1.50
CA GLY A 52 4.26 -14.19 -0.36
C GLY A 52 4.11 -15.70 -0.22
N GLU A 53 4.02 -16.46 -1.31
CA GLU A 53 3.99 -17.93 -1.26
C GLU A 53 5.28 -18.53 -0.71
N LYS A 54 6.45 -18.06 -1.17
CA LYS A 54 7.76 -18.52 -0.68
C LYS A 54 7.95 -18.17 0.79
N VAL A 55 7.51 -16.97 1.20
CA VAL A 55 7.58 -16.53 2.59
C VAL A 55 6.61 -17.33 3.47
N LEU A 56 5.44 -17.73 2.95
CA LEU A 56 4.44 -18.51 3.68
C LEU A 56 4.99 -19.85 4.18
N GLU A 57 5.91 -20.47 3.43
CA GLU A 57 6.58 -21.72 3.80
C GLU A 57 7.48 -21.57 5.04
N ILE A 58 7.91 -20.34 5.34
CA ILE A 58 8.84 -20.04 6.45
C ILE A 58 8.14 -19.34 7.61
N ASN A 59 7.27 -18.36 7.31
CA ASN A 59 6.50 -17.60 8.28
C ASN A 59 5.08 -17.37 7.74
N ARG A 60 4.11 -18.07 8.34
CA ARG A 60 2.71 -18.07 7.89
C ARG A 60 2.10 -16.67 7.88
N ASP A 61 2.26 -15.90 8.94
CA ASP A 61 1.61 -14.60 9.09
C ASP A 61 2.16 -13.56 8.11
N MET A 62 3.49 -13.48 7.98
CA MET A 62 4.14 -12.58 7.03
C MET A 62 3.80 -12.96 5.59
N GLY A 63 3.87 -14.26 5.25
CA GLY A 63 3.55 -14.75 3.92
C GLY A 63 2.10 -14.48 3.53
N LEU A 64 1.13 -14.80 4.39
CA LEU A 64 -0.28 -14.48 4.16
C LEU A 64 -0.49 -12.97 3.96
N ALA A 65 0.14 -12.13 4.78
CA ALA A 65 0.00 -10.69 4.68
C ALA A 65 0.55 -10.16 3.34
N MET A 66 1.69 -10.67 2.87
CA MET A 66 2.22 -10.35 1.53
C MET A 66 1.28 -10.81 0.41
N ILE A 67 0.74 -12.04 0.50
CA ILE A 67 -0.23 -12.56 -0.48
C ILE A 67 -1.48 -11.65 -0.54
N THR A 68 -1.93 -11.13 0.61
CA THR A 68 -3.11 -10.25 0.65
C THR A 68 -2.87 -8.88 0.01
N HIS A 69 -1.62 -8.45 -0.18
CA HIS A 69 -1.26 -7.22 -0.87
C HIS A 69 -1.15 -7.45 -2.39
N GLY A 70 -0.50 -8.53 -2.82
CA GLY A 70 -0.04 -8.77 -4.19
C GLY A 70 -1.07 -8.63 -5.32
N VAL A 71 -0.59 -8.53 -6.56
CA VAL A 71 -1.42 -8.35 -7.77
C VAL A 71 -2.14 -9.65 -8.16
N THR A 72 -1.57 -10.81 -7.81
CA THR A 72 -2.14 -12.10 -8.22
C THR A 72 -3.41 -12.46 -7.44
N TYR A 73 -3.43 -12.19 -6.14
CA TYR A 73 -4.52 -12.61 -5.26
C TYR A 73 -5.02 -11.52 -4.30
N GLY A 74 -4.26 -10.45 -4.14
CA GLY A 74 -4.40 -9.45 -3.09
C GLY A 74 -5.14 -8.18 -3.50
N VAL A 75 -4.98 -7.14 -2.69
CA VAL A 75 -5.62 -5.83 -2.89
C VAL A 75 -5.23 -5.20 -4.22
N ASP A 76 -3.96 -5.33 -4.61
CA ASP A 76 -3.45 -4.66 -5.82
C ASP A 76 -4.09 -5.17 -7.11
N GLN A 77 -4.64 -6.39 -7.11
CA GLN A 77 -5.45 -6.90 -8.22
C GLN A 77 -6.59 -5.95 -8.57
N PHE A 78 -7.16 -5.29 -7.55
CA PHE A 78 -8.32 -4.42 -7.66
C PHE A 78 -7.94 -2.95 -7.75
N ASN A 79 -6.65 -2.61 -7.82
CA ASN A 79 -6.23 -1.22 -7.72
C ASN A 79 -6.90 -0.35 -8.78
N LYS A 80 -6.87 -0.77 -10.04
CA LYS A 80 -7.50 -0.03 -11.16
C LYS A 80 -9.02 -0.18 -11.21
N ASP A 81 -9.58 -1.21 -10.58
CA ASP A 81 -11.03 -1.42 -10.57
C ASP A 81 -11.76 -0.36 -9.73
N ILE A 82 -11.07 0.27 -8.78
CA ILE A 82 -11.65 1.34 -7.95
C ILE A 82 -12.13 2.52 -8.80
N ASP A 83 -11.44 2.83 -9.91
CA ASP A 83 -11.82 3.85 -10.88
C ASP A 83 -13.19 3.52 -11.47
N VAL A 84 -13.41 2.26 -11.83
CA VAL A 84 -14.66 1.78 -12.40
C VAL A 84 -15.77 1.77 -11.34
N TRP A 85 -15.47 1.37 -10.11
CA TRP A 85 -16.47 1.27 -9.05
C TRP A 85 -16.98 2.62 -8.56
N LEU A 86 -16.10 3.61 -8.48
CA LEU A 86 -16.44 4.95 -7.99
C LEU A 86 -16.89 5.89 -9.10
N LEU A 87 -16.19 5.86 -10.23
CA LEU A 87 -16.34 6.87 -11.29
C LEU A 87 -17.09 6.31 -12.50
N GLY A 88 -17.15 4.99 -12.69
CA GLY A 88 -17.78 4.37 -13.85
C GLY A 88 -17.23 4.93 -15.16
N SER A 89 -18.12 5.47 -15.99
CA SER A 89 -17.82 6.16 -17.25
C SER A 89 -17.88 7.69 -17.15
N ASP A 90 -17.83 8.26 -15.94
CA ASP A 90 -17.86 9.73 -15.76
C ASP A 90 -16.47 10.34 -16.01
N ASP A 91 -16.19 10.63 -17.28
CA ASP A 91 -14.94 11.26 -17.69
C ASP A 91 -14.80 12.70 -17.17
N LYS A 92 -15.89 13.38 -16.79
CA LYS A 92 -15.80 14.74 -16.22
C LYS A 92 -15.16 14.70 -14.84
N ILE A 93 -15.62 13.80 -13.97
CA ILE A 93 -15.03 13.65 -12.64
C ILE A 93 -13.60 13.13 -12.74
N LYS A 94 -13.33 12.15 -13.63
CA LYS A 94 -11.96 11.65 -13.86
C LYS A 94 -11.00 12.74 -14.31
N ASN A 95 -11.39 13.55 -15.30
CA ASN A 95 -10.56 14.66 -15.79
C ASN A 95 -10.33 15.70 -14.69
N ALA A 96 -11.36 16.07 -13.93
CA ALA A 96 -11.23 17.03 -12.84
C ALA A 96 -10.28 16.52 -11.74
N LEU A 97 -10.36 15.25 -11.36
CA LEU A 97 -9.43 14.65 -10.40
C LEU A 97 -8.01 14.60 -10.95
N ALA A 98 -7.82 14.21 -12.22
CA ALA A 98 -6.51 14.18 -12.85
C ALA A 98 -5.84 15.57 -12.90
N GLU A 99 -6.58 16.64 -13.23
CA GLU A 99 -6.06 18.02 -13.18
C GLU A 99 -5.60 18.41 -11.77
N ARG A 100 -6.34 18.00 -10.74
CA ARG A 100 -5.94 18.26 -9.35
C ARG A 100 -4.70 17.49 -8.95
N ILE A 101 -4.55 16.24 -9.40
CA ILE A 101 -3.35 15.42 -9.19
C ILE A 101 -2.14 16.08 -9.85
N VAL A 102 -2.28 16.57 -11.10
CA VAL A 102 -1.23 17.34 -11.80
C VAL A 102 -0.80 18.54 -10.94
N ASN A 103 -1.77 19.32 -10.44
CA ASN A 103 -1.51 20.50 -9.64
C ASN A 103 -0.83 20.20 -8.29
N CYS A 104 -1.08 19.04 -7.68
CA CYS A 104 -0.48 18.68 -6.39
C CYS A 104 0.79 17.81 -6.51
N SER A 105 1.07 17.23 -7.67
CA SER A 105 2.18 16.27 -7.85
C SER A 105 3.23 16.66 -8.90
N GLY A 106 2.99 17.73 -9.68
CA GLY A 106 3.93 18.20 -10.70
C GLY A 106 4.14 17.24 -11.87
N ILE A 107 3.26 16.25 -12.05
CA ILE A 107 3.30 15.26 -13.12
C ILE A 107 2.46 15.68 -14.33
N SER A 108 2.60 14.99 -15.47
CA SER A 108 1.75 15.25 -16.64
C SER A 108 0.32 14.74 -16.44
N PHE A 109 -0.63 15.35 -17.17
CA PHE A 109 -2.02 14.91 -17.14
C PHE A 109 -2.19 13.44 -17.52
N ASP A 110 -1.46 12.96 -18.53
CA ASP A 110 -1.50 11.56 -18.94
C ASP A 110 -1.06 10.61 -17.81
N VAL A 111 0.00 10.94 -17.08
CA VAL A 111 0.48 10.14 -15.95
C VAL A 111 -0.54 10.20 -14.81
N ALA A 112 -1.06 11.39 -14.50
CA ALA A 112 -2.10 11.56 -13.49
C ALA A 112 -3.34 10.70 -13.80
N TYR A 113 -3.86 10.82 -15.02
CA TYR A 113 -5.09 10.15 -15.45
C TYR A 113 -4.93 8.63 -15.57
N LYS A 114 -3.86 8.15 -16.20
CA LYS A 114 -3.70 6.71 -16.52
C LYS A 114 -3.01 5.92 -15.40
N ASN A 115 -2.10 6.54 -14.65
CA ASN A 115 -1.17 5.83 -13.78
C ASN A 115 -1.28 6.18 -12.30
N ARG A 116 -1.92 7.30 -11.91
CA ARG A 116 -1.99 7.74 -10.51
C ARG A 116 -3.41 7.87 -9.95
N LEU A 117 -4.42 8.10 -10.80
CA LEU A 117 -5.80 8.34 -10.37
C LEU A 117 -6.28 7.29 -9.37
N HIS A 118 -6.11 6.01 -9.70
CA HIS A 118 -6.50 4.91 -8.82
C HIS A 118 -5.80 4.95 -7.46
N ASN A 119 -4.50 5.23 -7.39
CA ASN A 119 -3.79 5.36 -6.12
C ASN A 119 -4.41 6.48 -5.27
N TYR A 120 -4.71 7.62 -5.89
CA TYR A 120 -5.37 8.74 -5.21
C TYR A 120 -6.78 8.38 -4.73
N LEU A 121 -7.54 7.58 -5.47
CA LEU A 121 -8.84 7.09 -5.00
C LEU A 121 -8.70 6.14 -3.80
N TRP A 122 -7.67 5.29 -3.80
CA TRP A 122 -7.39 4.37 -2.69
C TRP A 122 -7.04 5.08 -1.38
N VAL A 123 -6.54 6.32 -1.43
CA VAL A 123 -6.36 7.11 -0.20
C VAL A 123 -7.69 7.34 0.54
N GLY A 124 -8.82 7.33 -0.16
CA GLY A 124 -10.13 7.42 0.46
C GLY A 124 -10.41 6.23 1.38
N VAL A 125 -9.89 5.04 1.05
CA VAL A 125 -9.93 3.85 1.91
C VAL A 125 -9.04 4.05 3.13
N ASP A 126 -7.83 4.58 2.97
CA ASP A 126 -6.93 4.90 4.09
C ASP A 126 -7.60 5.88 5.07
N LEU A 127 -8.20 6.97 4.56
CA LEU A 127 -8.90 7.95 5.39
C LEU A 127 -10.16 7.39 6.04
N TYR A 128 -10.92 6.55 5.34
CA TYR A 128 -12.03 5.84 5.93
C TYR A 128 -11.59 4.94 7.10
N ILE A 129 -10.50 4.19 6.95
CA ILE A 129 -9.95 3.36 8.03
C ILE A 129 -9.44 4.24 9.17
N LEU A 130 -8.71 5.31 8.86
CA LEU A 130 -8.19 6.26 9.83
C LEU A 130 -9.30 6.81 10.72
N TYR A 131 -10.38 7.31 10.12
CA TYR A 131 -11.46 7.97 10.84
C TYR A 131 -12.45 6.99 11.47
N GLN A 132 -12.78 5.89 10.79
CA GLN A 132 -13.87 5.00 11.19
C GLN A 132 -13.41 3.74 11.91
N ARG A 133 -12.10 3.46 11.94
CA ARG A 133 -11.52 2.25 12.57
C ARG A 133 -10.31 2.58 13.47
N PRO A 134 -10.42 3.54 14.41
CA PRO A 134 -9.28 3.99 15.23
C PRO A 134 -8.63 2.87 16.08
N ARG A 135 -9.43 1.88 16.53
CA ARG A 135 -8.90 0.71 17.26
C ARG A 135 -7.93 -0.11 16.41
N PHE A 136 -8.24 -0.29 15.12
CA PHE A 136 -7.35 -1.00 14.21
C PHE A 136 -6.06 -0.19 13.98
N VAL A 137 -6.16 1.12 13.77
CA VAL A 137 -4.98 1.98 13.58
C VAL A 137 -4.04 1.88 14.79
N GLN A 138 -4.59 1.88 16.01
CA GLN A 138 -3.81 1.68 17.22
C GLN A 138 -3.11 0.31 17.25
N GLN A 139 -3.81 -0.77 16.87
CA GLN A 139 -3.22 -2.11 16.79
C GLN A 139 -2.09 -2.18 15.76
N LEU A 140 -2.28 -1.59 14.59
CA LEU A 140 -1.28 -1.53 13.53
C LEU A 140 -0.03 -0.77 14.00
N VAL A 141 -0.22 0.40 14.62
CA VAL A 141 0.89 1.20 15.17
C VAL A 141 1.68 0.42 16.21
N GLN A 142 0.99 -0.28 17.12
CA GLN A 142 1.66 -1.14 18.09
C GLN A 142 2.43 -2.26 17.38
N ALA A 143 1.84 -2.94 16.41
CA ALA A 143 2.54 -3.98 15.65
C ALA A 143 3.78 -3.45 14.91
N HIS A 144 3.68 -2.27 14.28
CA HIS A 144 4.80 -1.59 13.61
C HIS A 144 5.97 -1.31 14.56
N LYS A 145 5.70 -0.82 15.77
CA LYS A 145 6.73 -0.55 16.79
C LYS A 145 7.50 -1.80 17.22
N HIS A 146 6.95 -2.99 16.97
CA HIS A 146 7.58 -4.27 17.28
C HIS A 146 8.16 -4.99 16.04
N ILE A 147 8.18 -4.35 14.87
CA ILE A 147 8.86 -4.89 13.69
C ILE A 147 10.36 -4.89 13.95
N LYS A 148 10.98 -6.06 13.84
CA LYS A 148 12.43 -6.22 13.95
C LYS A 148 13.02 -6.36 12.54
N ALA A 149 13.55 -5.27 12.01
CA ALA A 149 14.09 -5.21 10.65
C ALA A 149 15.00 -6.40 10.31
N ALA A 150 15.96 -6.73 11.18
CA ALA A 150 16.89 -7.83 10.97
C ALA A 150 16.21 -9.21 10.81
N GLU A 151 15.14 -9.49 11.56
CA GLU A 151 14.38 -10.74 11.43
C GLU A 151 13.62 -10.77 10.10
N ILE A 152 12.97 -9.68 9.73
CA ILE A 152 12.23 -9.56 8.46
C ILE A 152 13.17 -9.69 7.26
N THR A 153 14.33 -9.03 7.30
CA THR A 153 15.36 -9.13 6.27
C THR A 153 15.85 -10.57 6.12
N HIS A 154 16.11 -11.27 7.23
CA HIS A 154 16.56 -12.65 7.18
C HIS A 154 15.51 -13.59 6.56
N LEU A 155 14.23 -13.44 6.95
CA LEU A 155 13.13 -14.24 6.39
C LEU A 155 12.97 -14.01 4.89
N LEU A 156 12.99 -12.75 4.46
CA LEU A 156 12.83 -12.41 3.05
C LEU A 156 14.04 -12.86 2.21
N ALA A 157 15.26 -12.66 2.70
CA ALA A 157 16.47 -13.15 2.03
C ALA A 157 16.46 -14.67 1.88
N ASN A 158 16.04 -15.41 2.92
CA ASN A 158 15.95 -16.87 2.87
C ASN A 158 14.88 -17.35 1.86
N ALA A 159 13.73 -16.67 1.80
CA ALA A 159 12.65 -17.03 0.87
C ALA A 159 13.02 -16.74 -0.60
N THR A 160 13.78 -15.68 -0.85
CA THR A 160 13.98 -15.13 -2.20
C THR A 160 15.37 -15.41 -2.77
N GLY A 161 16.35 -15.75 -1.92
CA GLY A 161 17.76 -15.89 -2.29
C GLY A 161 18.46 -14.55 -2.56
N LEU A 162 17.81 -13.43 -2.24
CA LEU A 162 18.38 -12.09 -2.41
C LEU A 162 19.45 -11.79 -1.35
N ASP A 163 20.33 -10.84 -1.67
CA ASP A 163 21.40 -10.43 -0.77
C ASP A 163 20.83 -9.76 0.51
N GLN A 164 21.26 -10.28 1.66
CA GLN A 164 20.74 -9.82 2.95
C GLN A 164 21.15 -8.37 3.26
N HIS A 165 22.31 -7.92 2.82
CA HIS A 165 22.79 -6.56 3.06
C HIS A 165 21.99 -5.55 2.23
N GLU A 166 21.74 -5.83 0.96
CA GLU A 166 20.85 -5.03 0.10
C GLU A 166 19.44 -4.92 0.67
N LEU A 167 18.82 -6.05 1.02
CA LEU A 167 17.48 -6.08 1.62
C LEU A 167 17.40 -5.33 2.95
N SER A 168 18.46 -5.37 3.77
CA SER A 168 18.51 -4.67 5.06
C SER A 168 18.34 -3.16 4.89
N SER A 169 19.07 -2.57 3.95
CA SER A 169 19.00 -1.13 3.65
C SER A 169 17.60 -0.72 3.17
N MET A 170 17.02 -1.53 2.27
CA MET A 170 15.71 -1.26 1.71
C MET A 170 14.58 -1.39 2.75
N ILE A 171 14.62 -2.45 3.57
CA ILE A 171 13.64 -2.66 4.64
C ILE A 171 13.73 -1.54 5.67
N THR A 172 14.95 -1.12 6.03
CA THR A 172 15.13 0.02 6.96
C THR A 172 14.49 1.28 6.39
N THR A 173 14.77 1.59 5.12
CA THR A 173 14.17 2.74 4.43
C THR A 173 12.65 2.65 4.41
N LEU A 174 12.09 1.50 4.05
CA LEU A 174 10.64 1.30 4.05
C LEU A 174 10.03 1.51 5.43
N LEU A 175 10.64 0.99 6.49
CA LEU A 175 10.14 1.14 7.85
C LEU A 175 10.23 2.60 8.34
N ASP A 176 11.25 3.34 7.91
CA ASP A 176 11.37 4.78 8.19
C ASP A 176 10.28 5.58 7.46
N VAL A 177 9.93 5.19 6.22
CA VAL A 177 8.81 5.77 5.47
C VAL A 177 7.49 5.46 6.15
N HIS A 178 7.25 4.20 6.51
CA HIS A 178 6.05 3.74 7.21
C HIS A 178 6.17 3.91 8.74
N ASN A 179 6.68 5.07 9.16
CA ASN A 179 6.86 5.39 10.57
C ASN A 179 5.49 5.33 11.29
N PRO A 180 5.37 4.53 12.37
CA PRO A 180 4.12 4.38 13.10
C PRO A 180 3.54 5.69 13.63
N ASP A 181 4.38 6.68 13.95
CA ASP A 181 3.91 7.97 14.49
C ASP A 181 3.21 8.83 13.42
N LEU A 182 3.40 8.52 12.12
CA LEU A 182 2.70 9.17 11.01
C LEU A 182 1.34 8.55 10.67
N LEU A 183 0.99 7.39 11.24
CA LEU A 183 -0.24 6.66 10.89
C LEU A 183 -1.51 7.15 11.57
N HIS A 184 -1.41 8.22 12.36
CA HIS A 184 -2.50 8.72 13.21
C HIS A 184 -3.26 9.91 12.65
N SER A 185 -2.83 10.48 11.52
CA SER A 185 -3.45 11.67 10.96
C SER A 185 -3.36 11.72 9.45
N LEU A 186 -4.25 12.52 8.85
CA LEU A 186 -4.20 12.86 7.43
C LEU A 186 -2.85 13.50 7.05
N ASP A 187 -2.31 14.36 7.90
CA ASP A 187 -1.00 14.98 7.67
C ASP A 187 0.11 13.93 7.61
N GLY A 188 0.09 12.97 8.54
CA GLY A 188 1.06 11.88 8.54
C GLY A 188 0.93 10.97 7.31
N ILE A 189 -0.29 10.60 6.91
CA ILE A 189 -0.54 9.86 5.65
C ILE A 189 0.00 10.64 4.44
N THR A 190 -0.21 11.95 4.40
CA THR A 190 0.28 12.82 3.32
C THR A 190 1.81 12.86 3.29
N GLN A 191 2.48 12.85 4.44
CA GLN A 191 3.95 12.79 4.49
C GLN A 191 4.49 11.45 4.01
N ILE A 192 3.86 10.33 4.39
CA ILE A 192 4.23 9.00 3.89
C ILE A 192 4.15 8.99 2.36
N TRP A 193 3.05 9.51 1.81
CA TRP A 193 2.84 9.64 0.36
C TRP A 193 3.91 10.49 -0.32
N LYS A 194 4.26 11.65 0.25
CA LYS A 194 5.33 12.51 -0.26
C LYS A 194 6.66 11.76 -0.37
N ILE A 195 7.04 11.03 0.67
CA ILE A 195 8.32 10.31 0.67
C ILE A 195 8.29 9.16 -0.34
N PHE A 196 7.19 8.40 -0.38
CA PHE A 196 7.03 7.26 -1.28
C PHE A 196 7.03 7.68 -2.75
N LEU A 197 6.26 8.72 -3.10
CA LEU A 197 6.17 9.21 -4.48
C LEU A 197 7.47 9.85 -4.96
N ALA A 198 8.24 10.49 -4.07
CA ALA A 198 9.56 11.01 -4.39
C ALA A 198 10.59 9.89 -4.69
N ALA A 199 10.35 8.68 -4.20
CA ALA A 199 11.18 7.51 -4.47
C ALA A 199 10.80 6.76 -5.76
N LEU A 200 9.67 7.09 -6.39
CA LEU A 200 9.31 6.49 -7.68
C LEU A 200 10.31 6.90 -8.78
N PRO A 201 10.45 6.10 -9.86
CA PRO A 201 11.31 6.44 -11.00
C PRO A 201 11.03 7.82 -11.61
N ASP A 202 9.74 8.20 -11.68
CA ASP A 202 9.29 9.49 -12.21
C ASP A 202 9.48 10.66 -11.23
N ARG A 203 9.75 10.37 -9.95
CA ARG A 203 10.02 11.32 -8.85
C ARG A 203 8.99 12.46 -8.76
N ASP A 204 7.73 12.11 -8.54
CA ASP A 204 6.64 13.09 -8.40
C ASP A 204 6.99 14.15 -7.31
N THR A 205 6.67 15.42 -7.57
CA THR A 205 6.93 16.53 -6.63
C THR A 205 5.64 16.89 -5.88
N ILE A 206 5.54 16.45 -4.63
CA ILE A 206 4.30 16.57 -3.87
C ILE A 206 4.20 17.90 -3.11
N ASP A 207 3.20 18.70 -3.48
CA ASP A 207 2.67 19.82 -2.71
C ASP A 207 1.75 19.25 -1.61
N THR A 208 2.25 19.26 -0.38
CA THR A 208 1.55 18.63 0.75
C THR A 208 0.22 19.29 1.07
N GLU A 209 0.10 20.61 0.91
CA GLU A 209 -1.15 21.31 1.23
C GLU A 209 -2.24 20.96 0.23
N LYS A 210 -1.93 21.04 -1.07
CA LYS A 210 -2.88 20.70 -2.13
C LYS A 210 -3.25 19.21 -2.10
N THR A 211 -2.28 18.35 -1.82
CA THR A 211 -2.49 16.90 -1.73
C THR A 211 -3.41 16.56 -0.56
N ARG A 212 -3.22 17.20 0.59
CA ARG A 212 -4.10 17.04 1.76
C ARG A 212 -5.55 17.40 1.44
N VAL A 213 -5.76 18.53 0.76
CA VAL A 213 -7.10 18.96 0.32
C VAL A 213 -7.71 17.95 -0.66
N LEU A 214 -6.92 17.48 -1.64
CA LEU A 214 -7.39 16.46 -2.58
C LEU A 214 -7.78 15.16 -1.90
N PHE A 215 -6.98 14.67 -0.96
CA PHE A 215 -7.28 13.45 -0.20
C PHE A 215 -8.60 13.59 0.57
N GLN A 216 -8.79 14.71 1.26
CA GLN A 216 -10.02 14.97 2.02
C GLN A 216 -11.24 15.04 1.09
N ASP A 217 -11.13 15.75 -0.04
CA ASP A 217 -12.21 15.86 -1.02
C ASP A 217 -12.58 14.50 -1.64
N ILE A 218 -11.60 13.66 -1.96
CA ILE A 218 -11.85 12.28 -2.44
C ILE A 218 -12.62 11.51 -1.36
N TYR A 219 -12.17 11.55 -0.12
CA TYR A 219 -12.84 10.87 0.99
C TYR A 219 -14.29 11.32 1.16
N GLU A 220 -14.55 12.63 1.12
CA GLU A 220 -15.90 13.19 1.28
C GLU A 220 -16.80 12.87 0.08
N MET A 221 -16.28 12.98 -1.13
CA MET A 221 -17.01 12.74 -2.38
C MET A 221 -17.60 11.32 -2.44
N PHE A 222 -16.89 10.32 -1.92
CA PHE A 222 -17.31 8.92 -1.95
C PHE A 222 -17.55 8.32 -0.56
N LEU A 223 -17.88 9.16 0.44
CA LEU A 223 -18.07 8.75 1.82
C LEU A 223 -19.04 7.55 1.99
N PRO A 224 -20.22 7.53 1.35
CA PRO A 224 -21.13 6.39 1.44
C PRO A 224 -20.59 5.08 0.85
N GLN A 225 -19.64 5.14 -0.09
CA GLN A 225 -19.17 3.99 -0.87
C GLN A 225 -18.02 3.24 -0.19
N TRP A 226 -17.19 3.90 0.64
CA TRP A 226 -16.03 3.28 1.28
C TRP A 226 -16.29 1.99 2.06
N PRO A 227 -17.36 1.89 2.90
CA PRO A 227 -17.67 0.64 3.58
C PRO A 227 -17.94 -0.52 2.61
N HIS A 228 -18.57 -0.23 1.47
CA HIS A 228 -18.92 -1.24 0.46
C HIS A 228 -17.69 -1.69 -0.33
N ILE A 229 -16.84 -0.76 -0.75
CA ILE A 229 -15.57 -1.05 -1.42
C ILE A 229 -14.71 -1.94 -0.52
N LEU A 230 -14.51 -1.54 0.72
CA LEU A 230 -13.68 -2.30 1.66
C LEU A 230 -14.24 -3.70 1.92
N LYS A 231 -15.56 -3.83 2.10
CA LYS A 231 -16.21 -5.14 2.25
C LYS A 231 -16.03 -6.03 1.02
N ARG A 232 -16.16 -5.46 -0.18
CA ARG A 232 -15.98 -6.17 -1.44
C ARG A 232 -14.55 -6.69 -1.59
N VAL A 233 -13.56 -5.82 -1.43
CA VAL A 233 -12.14 -6.18 -1.53
C VAL A 233 -11.78 -7.27 -0.54
N ILE A 234 -12.18 -7.14 0.74
CA ILE A 234 -11.94 -8.19 1.75
C ILE A 234 -12.58 -9.52 1.34
N SER A 235 -13.82 -9.49 0.85
CA SER A 235 -14.53 -10.70 0.39
C SER A 235 -13.80 -11.36 -0.77
N ASP A 236 -13.38 -10.58 -1.76
CA ASP A 236 -12.83 -11.12 -3.00
C ASP A 236 -11.37 -11.59 -2.81
N VAL A 237 -10.54 -10.84 -2.07
CA VAL A 237 -9.21 -11.32 -1.65
C VAL A 237 -9.34 -12.60 -0.83
N ARG A 238 -10.27 -12.68 0.13
CA ARG A 238 -10.48 -13.91 0.91
C ARG A 238 -10.79 -15.11 0.01
N LYS A 239 -11.66 -14.94 -1.00
CA LYS A 239 -11.96 -16.01 -1.96
C LYS A 239 -10.70 -16.41 -2.73
N ASN A 240 -9.96 -15.44 -3.24
CA ASN A 240 -8.75 -15.68 -4.06
C ASN A 240 -7.68 -16.43 -3.28
N ILE A 241 -7.55 -16.17 -1.98
CA ILE A 241 -6.50 -16.79 -1.15
C ILE A 241 -6.99 -17.99 -0.33
N THR A 242 -8.21 -18.48 -0.55
CA THR A 242 -8.83 -19.58 0.24
C THR A 242 -7.92 -20.81 0.35
N ARG A 243 -7.11 -21.10 -0.68
CA ARG A 243 -6.19 -22.24 -0.67
C ARG A 243 -5.04 -22.15 0.34
N TYR A 244 -4.78 -20.96 0.89
CA TYR A 244 -3.71 -20.72 1.87
C TYR A 244 -4.23 -20.54 3.30
N LEU A 245 -5.54 -20.32 3.46
CA LEU A 245 -6.22 -20.15 4.75
C LEU A 245 -6.45 -21.51 5.41
#